data_AF-A0A356SZ49-F1
#
_entry.id   AF-A0A356SZ49-F1
#
_cell.length_a   1.000
_cell.length_b   1.000
_cell.length_c   1.000
_cell.angle_alpha   90.00
_cell.angle_beta   90.00
_cell.angle_gamma   90.00
#
_symmetry.space_group_name_H-M   'P 1'
#
loop_
_entity.id
_entity.type
_entity.pdbx_description
1 polymer ?
#
loop_
_entity_poly.entity_id
_entity_poly.type
_entity_poly.pdbx_seq_one_letter_code
_entity_poly.pdbx_strand_id
1 'polypeptide(L)'
;MYNSAMETLVAKLVARIRDAEAAGRTWELTDLAGRRALRVRRDEGVETTFLSDEEEAALREMLVEGPPTLDVEGLPRCTWDARRGAFLAAVDGVDLRVETSLEAKHRDAEGLARAARAFGRVRARLQSIRTETAEKLLPNAEGWGAPTDLAALTACLTIVSIAVNDDPRYADEAHVMMSDGDAFAGHWIEVFLDEDAVVMDASLAG
;
A
#
# COMPACT_ATOMS: atom_id res chain seq x y z
N MET A 1 25.92 5.44 9.22
CA MET A 1 25.31 4.54 8.23
C MET A 1 24.68 3.42 9.02
N TYR A 2 23.36 3.47 9.21
CA TYR A 2 22.64 2.45 9.96
C TYR A 2 22.60 1.14 9.16
N ASN A 3 22.64 0.00 9.85
CA ASN A 3 22.52 -1.31 9.23
C ASN A 3 21.08 -1.46 8.69
N SER A 4 20.91 -1.81 7.42
CA SER A 4 19.60 -1.89 6.74
C SER A 4 18.56 -2.76 7.45
N ALA A 5 19.02 -3.83 8.10
CA ALA A 5 18.17 -4.70 8.91
C ALA A 5 17.59 -3.99 10.14
N MET A 6 18.34 -3.05 10.72
CA MET A 6 17.94 -2.26 11.87
C MET A 6 16.93 -1.17 11.50
N GLU A 7 17.14 -0.47 10.37
CA GLU A 7 16.18 0.52 9.85
C GLU A 7 14.80 -0.14 9.62
N THR A 8 14.80 -1.34 9.03
CA THR A 8 13.58 -2.12 8.80
C THR A 8 12.90 -2.57 10.10
N LEU A 9 13.69 -2.96 11.12
CA LEU A 9 13.16 -3.37 12.42
C LEU A 9 12.53 -2.20 13.18
N VAL A 10 13.23 -1.07 13.28
CA VAL A 10 12.74 0.14 13.97
C VAL A 10 11.49 0.69 13.28
N ALA A 11 11.44 0.74 11.95
CA ALA A 11 10.25 1.18 11.21
C ALA A 11 9.03 0.28 11.47
N LYS A 12 9.21 -1.05 11.47
CA LYS A 12 8.14 -2.00 11.82
C LYS A 12 7.66 -1.82 13.25
N LEU A 13 8.57 -1.48 14.16
CA LEU A 13 8.26 -1.21 15.55
C LEU A 13 7.43 0.07 15.74
N VAL A 14 7.84 1.16 15.09
CA VAL A 14 7.11 2.45 15.10
C VAL A 14 5.69 2.28 14.59
N ALA A 15 5.49 1.54 13.50
CA ALA A 15 4.15 1.28 12.97
C ALA A 15 3.29 0.54 14.00
N ARG A 16 3.80 -0.57 14.57
CA ARG A 16 3.09 -1.34 15.60
C ARG A 16 2.72 -0.49 16.82
N ILE A 17 3.61 0.42 17.23
CA ILE A 17 3.36 1.37 18.31
C ILE A 17 2.20 2.30 17.97
N ARG A 18 2.25 2.96 16.80
CA ARG A 18 1.20 3.90 16.37
C ARG A 18 -0.14 3.21 16.16
N ASP A 19 -0.11 1.98 15.70
CA ASP A 19 -1.30 1.14 15.57
C ASP A 19 -1.93 0.78 16.91
N ALA A 20 -1.09 0.47 17.90
CA ALA A 20 -1.54 0.22 19.26
C ALA A 20 -2.12 1.50 19.86
N GLU A 21 -1.49 2.66 19.65
CA GLU A 21 -2.02 3.96 20.03
C GLU A 21 -3.39 4.26 19.40
N ALA A 22 -3.52 4.12 18.08
CA ALA A 22 -4.76 4.37 17.34
C ALA A 22 -5.89 3.42 17.78
N ALA A 23 -5.56 2.19 18.17
CA ALA A 23 -6.51 1.22 18.67
C ALA A 23 -6.82 1.36 20.19
N GLY A 24 -6.28 2.38 20.87
CA GLY A 24 -6.44 2.54 22.33
C GLY A 24 -5.76 1.44 23.14
N ARG A 25 -4.79 0.72 22.54
CA ARG A 25 -3.99 -0.37 23.12
C ARG A 25 -2.63 0.11 23.64
N THR A 26 -2.57 1.34 24.16
CA THR A 26 -1.35 2.00 24.67
C THR A 26 -0.67 1.26 25.83
N TRP A 27 -1.33 0.28 26.45
CA TRP A 27 -0.77 -0.60 27.48
C TRP A 27 0.28 -1.60 26.94
N GLU A 28 0.53 -1.63 25.64
CA GLU A 28 1.61 -2.38 24.97
C GLU A 28 2.98 -1.64 25.02
N LEU A 29 3.03 -0.39 25.50
CA LEU A 29 4.24 0.38 25.80
C LEU A 29 4.33 0.64 27.31
N THR A 30 5.15 -0.12 28.03
CA THR A 30 5.31 0.06 29.48
C THR A 30 6.76 0.29 29.86
N ASP A 31 6.99 1.22 30.79
CA ASP A 31 8.26 1.34 31.48
C ASP A 31 8.44 0.11 32.40
N LEU A 32 9.43 -0.73 32.10
CA LEU A 32 9.79 -1.91 32.88
C LEU A 32 11.15 -1.66 33.51
N ALA A 33 11.16 -1.50 34.84
CA ALA A 33 12.37 -1.31 35.64
C ALA A 33 13.24 -0.10 35.23
N GLY A 34 12.62 1.01 34.81
CA GLY A 34 13.32 2.24 34.44
C GLY A 34 13.89 2.23 33.02
N ARG A 35 13.47 1.27 32.19
CA ARG A 35 13.77 1.17 30.75
C ARG A 35 12.45 1.08 29.99
N ARG A 36 12.32 1.84 28.89
CA ARG A 36 11.16 1.73 27.99
C ARG A 36 11.24 0.39 27.26
N ALA A 37 10.32 -0.53 27.58
CA ALA A 37 10.25 -1.83 26.92
C ALA A 37 8.97 -1.91 26.09
N LEU A 38 9.08 -2.44 24.88
CA LEU A 38 7.90 -2.70 24.05
C LEU A 38 7.36 -4.09 24.37
N ARG A 39 6.09 -4.16 24.77
CA ARG A 39 5.38 -5.41 25.01
C ARG A 39 4.52 -5.70 23.78
N VAL A 40 5.03 -6.57 22.90
CA VAL A 40 4.32 -6.97 21.69
C VAL A 40 3.42 -8.16 22.03
N ARG A 41 2.11 -8.03 21.82
CA ARG A 41 1.18 -9.15 21.93
C ARG A 41 1.24 -10.00 20.66
N ARG A 42 1.58 -11.28 20.82
CA ARG A 42 1.49 -12.35 19.79
C ARG A 42 0.33 -13.28 20.13
N ASP A 43 -0.10 -14.10 19.17
CA ASP A 43 -1.23 -15.04 19.34
C ASP A 43 -1.03 -16.03 20.51
N GLU A 44 0.23 -16.28 20.90
CA GLU A 44 0.61 -17.18 22.01
C GLU A 44 0.89 -16.45 23.35
N GLY A 45 0.83 -15.11 23.41
CA GLY A 45 1.11 -14.35 24.65
C GLY A 45 1.76 -12.98 24.44
N VAL A 46 2.14 -12.32 25.54
CA VAL A 46 2.84 -11.03 25.51
C VAL A 46 4.35 -11.26 25.57
N GLU A 47 5.06 -11.01 24.47
CA GLU A 47 6.52 -10.96 24.45
C GLU A 47 7.00 -9.55 24.79
N THR A 48 8.09 -9.45 25.55
CA THR A 48 8.73 -8.16 25.86
C THR A 48 10.06 -8.09 25.11
N THR A 49 10.17 -7.16 24.16
CA THR A 49 11.42 -6.92 23.43
C THR A 49 12.14 -5.73 24.04
N PHE A 50 13.42 -5.93 24.35
CA PHE A 50 14.32 -4.87 24.76
C PHE A 50 15.15 -4.47 23.54
N LEU A 51 15.03 -3.21 23.15
CA LEU A 51 15.90 -2.61 22.15
C LEU A 51 17.28 -2.37 22.77
N SER A 52 18.32 -2.45 21.94
CA SER A 52 19.64 -1.88 22.25
C SER A 52 19.58 -0.35 22.33
N ASP A 53 20.60 0.27 22.93
CA ASP A 53 20.67 1.74 23.05
C ASP A 53 20.62 2.45 21.68
N GLU A 54 21.21 1.84 20.65
CA GLU A 54 21.20 2.33 19.27
C GLU A 54 19.79 2.25 18.65
N GLU A 55 19.10 1.12 18.84
CA GLU A 55 17.72 0.93 18.38
C GLU A 55 16.74 1.83 19.13
N GLU A 56 16.95 2.09 20.43
CA GLU A 56 16.11 3.01 21.21
C GLU A 56 16.32 4.47 20.77
N ALA A 57 17.56 4.88 20.47
CA ALA A 57 17.84 6.21 19.93
C ALA A 57 17.16 6.42 18.57
N ALA A 58 17.30 5.46 17.66
CA ALA A 58 16.65 5.49 16.35
C ALA A 58 15.11 5.49 16.46
N LEU A 59 14.54 4.69 17.39
CA LEU A 59 13.10 4.69 17.64
C LEU A 59 12.61 6.07 18.13
N ARG A 60 13.32 6.70 19.07
CA ARG A 60 12.95 8.02 19.60
C ARG A 60 12.99 9.10 18.53
N GLU A 61 14.02 9.08 17.69
CA GLU A 61 14.14 9.99 16.53
C GLU A 61 12.94 9.83 15.59
N MET A 62 12.59 8.60 15.19
CA MET A 62 11.43 8.33 14.32
C MET A 62 10.06 8.65 14.95
N LEU A 63 9.92 8.52 16.28
CA LEU A 63 8.70 8.92 16.98
C LEU A 63 8.51 10.44 16.96
N VAL A 64 9.59 11.22 17.03
CA VAL A 64 9.58 12.68 16.96
C VAL A 64 9.40 13.18 15.53
N GLU A 65 10.13 12.61 14.57
CA GLU A 65 10.16 13.07 13.18
C GLU A 65 8.94 12.61 12.37
N GLY A 66 8.22 11.60 12.84
CA GLY A 66 7.13 11.00 12.09
C GLY A 66 7.60 9.84 11.20
N PRO A 67 6.66 9.17 10.49
CA PRO A 67 7.03 8.16 9.52
C PRO A 67 7.83 8.79 8.35
N PRO A 68 8.79 8.06 7.75
CA PRO A 68 9.50 8.55 6.57
C PRO A 68 8.53 8.99 5.48
N THR A 69 8.82 10.11 4.83
CA THR A 69 8.03 10.58 3.69
C THR A 69 8.82 10.47 2.39
N LEU A 70 8.12 10.12 1.31
CA LEU A 70 8.62 10.17 -0.05
C LEU A 70 8.07 11.44 -0.70
N ASP A 71 8.98 12.33 -1.11
CA ASP A 71 8.67 13.59 -1.79
C ASP A 71 9.43 13.60 -3.12
N VAL A 72 8.73 13.25 -4.20
CA VAL A 72 9.28 13.07 -5.55
C VAL A 72 8.37 13.82 -6.51
N GLU A 73 8.98 14.60 -7.41
CA GLU A 73 8.24 15.33 -8.44
C GLU A 73 7.38 14.36 -9.28
N GLY A 74 6.10 14.68 -9.43
CA GLY A 74 5.14 13.84 -10.16
C GLY A 74 4.41 12.79 -9.31
N LEU A 75 4.82 12.57 -8.05
CA LEU A 75 4.07 11.78 -7.07
C LEU A 75 3.42 12.70 -6.02
N PRO A 76 2.26 12.32 -5.45
CA PRO A 76 1.82 12.95 -4.21
C PRO A 76 2.84 12.66 -3.11
N ARG A 77 2.88 13.52 -2.07
CA ARG A 77 3.68 13.23 -0.89
C ARG A 77 3.17 11.94 -0.24
N CYS A 78 4.00 10.90 -0.27
CA CYS A 78 3.63 9.60 0.30
C CYS A 78 4.28 9.41 1.67
N THR A 79 3.62 8.64 2.52
CA THR A 79 4.07 8.32 3.88
C THR A 79 4.33 6.83 4.00
N TRP A 80 5.44 6.46 4.63
CA TRP A 80 5.80 5.05 4.83
C TRP A 80 4.79 4.32 5.72
N ASP A 81 4.25 3.20 5.23
CA ASP A 81 3.46 2.23 5.99
C ASP A 81 4.26 0.94 6.17
N ALA A 82 4.71 0.68 7.39
CA ALA A 82 5.55 -0.48 7.67
C ALA A 82 4.77 -1.80 7.72
N ARG A 83 3.44 -1.78 7.83
CA ARG A 83 2.62 -3.00 7.75
C ARG A 83 2.56 -3.50 6.32
N ARG A 84 2.29 -2.58 5.39
CA ARG A 84 2.19 -2.87 3.96
C ARG A 84 3.54 -2.94 3.26
N GLY A 85 4.59 -2.42 3.88
CA GLY A 85 5.91 -2.39 3.26
C GLY A 85 5.93 -1.47 2.05
N ALA A 86 5.20 -0.35 2.08
CA ALA A 86 5.09 0.57 0.96
C ALA A 86 4.90 2.03 1.41
N PHE A 87 5.14 2.98 0.51
CA PHE A 87 4.73 4.36 0.72
C PHE A 87 3.30 4.57 0.23
N LEU A 88 2.47 5.21 1.06
CA LEU A 88 1.04 5.42 0.79
C LEU A 88 0.70 6.90 0.64
N ALA A 89 -0.23 7.20 -0.27
CA ALA A 89 -0.90 8.49 -0.35
C ALA A 89 -2.37 8.28 -0.76
N ALA A 90 -3.23 9.25 -0.49
CA ALA A 90 -4.58 9.30 -1.03
C ALA A 90 -4.66 10.42 -2.07
N VAL A 91 -5.15 10.12 -3.27
CA VAL A 91 -5.28 11.08 -4.37
C VAL A 91 -6.66 10.94 -5.00
N ASP A 92 -7.46 12.01 -4.96
CA ASP A 92 -8.79 12.05 -5.60
C ASP A 92 -9.71 10.88 -5.22
N GLY A 93 -9.60 10.37 -3.99
CA GLY A 93 -10.37 9.21 -3.51
C GLY A 93 -9.82 7.84 -3.90
N VAL A 94 -8.64 7.79 -4.53
CA VAL A 94 -7.90 6.57 -4.88
C VAL A 94 -6.67 6.46 -4.00
N ASP A 95 -6.44 5.28 -3.41
CA ASP A 95 -5.23 4.99 -2.67
C ASP A 95 -4.06 4.77 -3.64
N LEU A 96 -2.94 5.46 -3.42
CA LEU A 96 -1.69 5.19 -4.11
C LEU A 96 -0.77 4.41 -3.18
N ARG A 97 -0.25 3.29 -3.68
CA ARG A 97 0.81 2.49 -3.08
C ARG A 97 2.04 2.54 -3.98
N VAL A 98 3.12 3.13 -3.50
CA VAL A 98 4.43 3.07 -4.16
C VAL A 98 5.21 1.93 -3.52
N GLU A 99 5.31 0.84 -4.25
CA GLU A 99 6.13 -0.31 -3.88
C GLU A 99 7.55 -0.03 -4.31
N THR A 100 8.37 0.36 -3.34
CA THR A 100 9.79 0.63 -3.56
C THR A 100 10.59 -0.17 -2.56
N SER A 101 11.82 -0.52 -2.94
CA SER A 101 12.75 -1.10 -2.00
C SER A 101 12.94 -0.16 -0.80
N LEU A 102 12.60 -0.69 0.38
CA LEU A 102 12.67 -0.01 1.67
C LEU A 102 14.01 0.67 1.96
N GLU A 103 15.09 0.11 1.42
CA GLU A 103 16.44 0.50 1.80
C GLU A 103 16.80 1.82 1.10
N ALA A 104 17.21 2.85 1.85
CA ALA A 104 17.56 4.16 1.29
C ALA A 104 18.63 4.09 0.18
N LYS A 105 19.54 3.11 0.26
CA LYS A 105 20.57 2.82 -0.76
C LYS A 105 20.02 2.17 -2.05
N HIS A 106 18.78 1.69 -2.03
CA HIS A 106 18.07 1.09 -3.16
C HIS A 106 17.01 2.02 -3.74
N ARG A 107 16.85 3.24 -3.20
CA ARG A 107 16.10 4.32 -3.85
C ARG A 107 16.86 4.79 -5.07
N ASP A 108 16.68 4.07 -6.16
CA ASP A 108 17.17 4.45 -7.46
C ASP A 108 16.34 5.65 -7.97
N ALA A 109 17.01 6.75 -8.26
CA ALA A 109 16.36 7.96 -8.78
C ALA A 109 15.63 7.66 -10.11
N GLU A 110 16.17 6.74 -10.91
CA GLU A 110 15.53 6.31 -12.15
C GLU A 110 14.27 5.47 -11.88
N GLY A 111 14.33 4.52 -10.95
CA GLY A 111 13.16 3.75 -10.46
C GLY A 111 12.05 4.63 -9.89
N LEU A 112 12.38 5.62 -9.06
CA LEU A 112 11.39 6.58 -8.52
C LEU A 112 10.79 7.45 -9.63
N ALA A 113 11.60 7.89 -10.60
CA ALA A 113 11.09 8.64 -11.75
C ALA A 113 10.22 7.76 -12.66
N ARG A 114 10.50 6.46 -12.78
CA ARG A 114 9.62 5.49 -13.44
C ARG A 114 8.28 5.41 -12.73
N ALA A 115 8.28 5.20 -11.41
CA ALA A 115 7.05 5.13 -10.62
C ALA A 115 6.20 6.41 -10.74
N ALA A 116 6.83 7.59 -10.72
CA ALA A 116 6.15 8.87 -10.95
C ALA A 116 5.50 8.95 -12.34
N ARG A 117 6.23 8.55 -13.39
CA ARG A 117 5.67 8.49 -14.75
C ARG A 117 4.52 7.49 -14.85
N ALA A 118 4.67 6.31 -14.24
CA ALA A 118 3.65 5.26 -14.23
C ALA A 118 2.37 5.77 -13.55
N PHE A 119 2.49 6.36 -12.36
CA PHE A 119 1.37 7.00 -11.67
C PHE A 119 0.67 8.05 -12.53
N GLY A 120 1.43 8.94 -13.18
CA GLY A 120 0.87 9.94 -14.09
C GLY A 120 0.06 9.32 -15.25
N ARG A 121 0.56 8.24 -15.86
CA ARG A 121 -0.15 7.52 -16.94
C ARG A 121 -1.42 6.84 -16.42
N VAL A 122 -1.34 6.12 -15.31
CA VAL A 122 -2.50 5.42 -14.72
C VAL A 122 -3.58 6.42 -14.28
N ARG A 123 -3.20 7.50 -13.59
CA ARG A 123 -4.13 8.55 -13.14
C ARG A 123 -4.87 9.21 -14.30
N ALA A 124 -4.16 9.47 -15.41
CA ALA A 124 -4.79 10.04 -16.61
C ALA A 124 -5.78 9.09 -17.29
N ARG A 125 -5.68 7.78 -17.03
CA ARG A 125 -6.45 6.73 -17.71
C ARG A 125 -7.47 6.02 -16.82
N LEU A 126 -7.75 6.48 -15.60
CA LEU A 126 -8.67 5.81 -14.68
C LEU A 126 -10.01 5.42 -15.32
N GLN A 127 -10.61 6.31 -16.10
CA GLN A 127 -11.87 6.01 -16.78
C GLN A 127 -11.72 4.96 -17.88
N SER A 128 -10.62 5.00 -18.65
CA SER A 128 -10.34 4.00 -19.70
C SER A 128 -10.06 2.63 -19.10
N ILE A 129 -9.22 2.58 -18.06
CA ILE A 129 -8.93 1.34 -17.31
C ILE A 129 -10.23 0.72 -16.80
N ARG A 130 -11.13 1.52 -16.23
CA ARG A 130 -12.43 1.03 -15.76
C ARG A 130 -13.24 0.35 -16.87
N THR A 131 -13.31 0.97 -18.05
CA THR A 131 -14.03 0.40 -19.21
C THR A 131 -13.34 -0.87 -19.73
N GLU A 132 -12.02 -0.84 -19.89
CA GLU A 132 -11.23 -1.98 -20.38
C GLU A 132 -11.32 -3.19 -19.42
N THR A 133 -11.30 -2.95 -18.11
CA THR A 133 -11.56 -3.98 -17.09
C THR A 133 -12.95 -4.58 -17.26
N ALA A 134 -13.99 -3.76 -17.48
CA ALA A 134 -15.34 -4.26 -17.73
C ALA A 134 -15.40 -5.13 -19.00
N GLU A 135 -14.74 -4.72 -20.09
CA GLU A 135 -14.67 -5.51 -21.33
C GLU A 135 -14.04 -6.89 -21.12
N LYS A 136 -12.98 -6.97 -20.31
CA LYS A 136 -12.31 -8.25 -19.98
C LYS A 136 -13.17 -9.17 -19.12
N LEU A 137 -13.94 -8.60 -18.20
CA LEU A 137 -14.78 -9.35 -17.27
C LEU A 137 -16.14 -9.75 -17.87
N LEU A 138 -16.63 -8.99 -18.85
CA LEU A 138 -17.95 -9.18 -19.47
C LEU A 138 -18.27 -10.62 -19.89
N PRO A 139 -17.35 -11.40 -20.51
CA PRO A 139 -17.63 -12.77 -20.91
C PRO A 139 -18.00 -13.70 -19.76
N ASN A 140 -17.58 -13.37 -18.54
CA ASN A 140 -17.80 -14.18 -17.34
C ASN A 140 -18.88 -13.59 -16.42
N ALA A 141 -19.37 -12.37 -16.71
CA ALA A 141 -20.28 -11.62 -15.83
C ALA A 141 -21.55 -12.40 -15.48
N GLU A 142 -22.15 -13.09 -16.45
CA GLU A 142 -23.37 -13.91 -16.23
C GLU A 142 -23.14 -15.00 -15.19
N GLY A 143 -21.98 -15.66 -15.21
CA GLY A 143 -21.64 -16.75 -14.28
C GLY A 143 -21.53 -16.32 -12.82
N TRP A 144 -21.30 -15.02 -12.59
CA TRP A 144 -21.23 -14.43 -11.25
C TRP A 144 -22.53 -13.76 -10.82
N GLY A 145 -23.53 -13.65 -11.72
CA GLY A 145 -24.74 -12.86 -11.50
C GLY A 145 -24.53 -11.35 -11.64
N ALA A 146 -23.45 -10.93 -12.31
CA ALA A 146 -23.15 -9.52 -12.55
C ALA A 146 -23.89 -9.00 -13.80
N PRO A 147 -24.03 -7.67 -13.97
CA PRO A 147 -24.59 -7.10 -15.19
C PRO A 147 -23.84 -7.58 -16.44
N THR A 148 -24.58 -8.03 -17.44
CA THR A 148 -24.05 -8.51 -18.74
C THR A 148 -24.04 -7.42 -19.81
N ASP A 149 -24.45 -6.20 -19.46
CA ASP A 149 -24.29 -5.00 -20.26
C ASP A 149 -23.00 -4.27 -19.86
N LEU A 150 -22.20 -3.86 -20.85
CA LEU A 150 -20.91 -3.23 -20.61
C LEU A 150 -21.04 -1.92 -19.82
N ALA A 151 -22.04 -1.09 -20.12
CA ALA A 151 -22.21 0.20 -19.45
C ALA A 151 -22.64 0.01 -18.00
N ALA A 152 -23.55 -0.92 -17.74
CA ALA A 152 -23.96 -1.30 -16.39
C ALA A 152 -22.81 -1.89 -15.59
N LEU A 153 -22.05 -2.83 -16.16
CA LEU A 153 -20.89 -3.43 -15.48
C LEU A 153 -19.82 -2.37 -15.19
N THR A 154 -19.50 -1.51 -16.15
CA THR A 154 -18.56 -0.39 -15.97
C THR A 154 -18.98 0.54 -14.83
N ALA A 155 -20.29 0.78 -14.66
CA ALA A 155 -20.81 1.62 -13.57
C ALA A 155 -20.65 0.97 -12.18
N CYS A 156 -20.56 -0.36 -12.11
CA CYS A 156 -20.29 -1.10 -10.88
C CYS A 156 -18.80 -1.14 -10.51
N LEU A 157 -17.90 -0.65 -11.35
CA LEU A 157 -16.45 -0.70 -11.09
C LEU A 157 -15.95 0.63 -10.53
N THR A 158 -15.18 0.56 -9.44
CA THR A 158 -14.50 1.73 -8.86
C THR A 158 -13.03 1.39 -8.67
N ILE A 159 -12.14 2.20 -9.26
CA ILE A 159 -10.71 2.07 -8.97
C ILE A 159 -10.47 2.64 -7.58
N VAL A 160 -10.00 1.80 -6.66
CA VAL A 160 -9.82 2.18 -5.25
C VAL A 160 -8.35 2.25 -4.86
N SER A 161 -7.46 1.57 -5.58
CA SER A 161 -6.03 1.64 -5.34
C SER A 161 -5.22 1.51 -6.63
N ILE A 162 -4.06 2.15 -6.66
CA ILE A 162 -3.03 2.02 -7.69
C ILE A 162 -1.75 1.57 -6.98
N ALA A 163 -1.13 0.49 -7.45
CA ALA A 163 0.21 0.11 -7.05
C ALA A 163 1.19 0.36 -8.19
N VAL A 164 2.20 1.20 -7.93
CA VAL A 164 3.30 1.45 -8.88
C VAL A 164 4.59 0.93 -8.29
N ASN A 165 5.42 0.32 -9.12
CA ASN A 165 6.67 -0.31 -8.70
C ASN A 165 7.88 0.49 -9.22
N ASP A 166 8.97 0.53 -8.46
CA ASP A 166 10.23 1.13 -8.92
C ASP A 166 11.05 0.19 -9.82
N ASP A 167 10.84 -1.13 -9.72
CA ASP A 167 11.54 -2.15 -10.51
C ASP A 167 10.77 -2.51 -11.80
N PRO A 168 11.40 -2.39 -12.99
CA PRO A 168 10.76 -2.62 -14.29
C PRO A 168 10.29 -4.05 -14.53
N ARG A 169 10.72 -5.02 -13.71
CA ARG A 169 10.31 -6.42 -13.84
C ARG A 169 8.91 -6.67 -13.31
N TYR A 170 8.41 -5.82 -12.42
CA TYR A 170 7.05 -5.91 -11.90
C TYR A 170 6.12 -5.02 -12.72
N ALA A 171 4.96 -5.57 -13.06
CA ALA A 171 3.90 -4.82 -13.70
C ALA A 171 3.34 -3.77 -12.74
N ASP A 172 2.87 -2.66 -13.30
CA ASP A 172 2.06 -1.72 -12.53
C ASP A 172 0.64 -2.31 -12.39
N GLU A 173 0.02 -2.12 -11.22
CA GLU A 173 -1.27 -2.75 -10.90
C GLU A 173 -2.30 -1.68 -10.52
N ALA A 174 -3.54 -1.89 -10.97
CA ALA A 174 -4.69 -1.18 -10.44
C ALA A 174 -5.57 -2.17 -9.68
N HIS A 175 -6.00 -1.80 -8.49
CA HIS A 175 -7.00 -2.57 -7.75
C HIS A 175 -8.35 -1.89 -7.96
N VAL A 176 -9.27 -2.67 -8.54
CA VAL A 176 -10.62 -2.22 -8.83
C VAL A 176 -11.55 -2.94 -7.88
N MET A 177 -12.35 -2.18 -7.14
CA MET A 177 -13.45 -2.72 -6.37
C MET A 177 -14.67 -2.79 -7.27
N MET A 178 -15.29 -3.96 -7.35
CA MET A 178 -16.61 -4.09 -7.91
C MET A 178 -17.63 -3.85 -6.80
N SER A 179 -18.63 -3.01 -7.05
CA SER A 179 -19.76 -2.82 -6.16
C SER A 179 -20.95 -2.34 -6.99
N ASP A 180 -22.06 -3.07 -6.91
CA ASP A 180 -23.36 -2.69 -7.43
C ASP A 180 -24.27 -2.07 -6.34
N GLY A 181 -23.73 -1.87 -5.13
CA GLY A 181 -24.49 -1.42 -3.96
C GLY A 181 -25.20 -2.52 -3.17
N ASP A 182 -25.18 -3.78 -3.63
CA ASP A 182 -25.84 -4.91 -2.96
C ASP A 182 -25.01 -6.22 -3.07
N ALA A 183 -25.09 -6.97 -4.17
CA ALA A 183 -24.59 -8.35 -4.29
C ALA A 183 -23.05 -8.45 -4.42
N PHE A 184 -22.40 -7.40 -4.93
CA PHE A 184 -20.96 -7.40 -5.19
C PHE A 184 -20.15 -6.56 -4.22
N ALA A 185 -20.74 -6.05 -3.15
CA ALA A 185 -20.04 -5.24 -2.15
C ALA A 185 -18.92 -6.04 -1.46
N GLY A 186 -17.70 -5.97 -2.00
CA GLY A 186 -16.50 -6.56 -1.41
C GLY A 186 -15.61 -7.39 -2.33
N HIS A 187 -15.96 -7.57 -3.61
CA HIS A 187 -15.06 -8.26 -4.54
C HIS A 187 -13.94 -7.35 -5.05
N TRP A 188 -12.72 -7.86 -4.96
CA TRP A 188 -11.52 -7.20 -5.47
C TRP A 188 -11.19 -7.77 -6.84
N ILE A 189 -10.90 -6.87 -7.77
CA ILE A 189 -10.42 -7.21 -9.11
C ILE A 189 -8.97 -6.79 -9.18
N GLU A 190 -8.11 -7.76 -9.46
CA GLU A 190 -6.70 -7.53 -9.76
C GLU A 190 -6.60 -7.17 -11.24
N VAL A 191 -6.03 -6.00 -11.54
CA VAL A 191 -5.84 -5.49 -12.90
C VAL A 191 -4.36 -5.27 -13.16
N PHE A 192 -3.81 -6.04 -14.10
CA PHE A 192 -2.43 -5.93 -14.54
C PHE A 192 -2.32 -5.02 -15.75
N LEU A 193 -1.41 -4.05 -15.68
CA LEU A 193 -1.25 -3.02 -16.71
C LEU A 193 0.07 -3.20 -17.47
N ASP A 194 0.06 -2.86 -18.76
CA ASP A 194 1.30 -2.72 -19.53
C ASP A 194 2.00 -1.37 -19.28
N GLU A 195 3.08 -1.11 -20.03
CA GLU A 195 3.84 0.14 -19.91
C GLU A 195 3.02 1.39 -20.24
N ASP A 196 1.98 1.28 -21.07
CA ASP A 196 1.09 2.38 -21.45
C ASP A 196 -0.13 2.51 -20.53
N ALA A 197 -0.21 1.68 -19.49
CA ALA A 197 -1.36 1.54 -18.59
C ALA A 197 -2.62 0.96 -19.25
N VAL A 198 -2.46 0.11 -20.27
CA VAL A 198 -3.54 -0.68 -20.90
C VAL A 198 -3.81 -1.92 -20.06
N VAL A 199 -5.08 -2.29 -19.92
CA VAL A 199 -5.45 -3.52 -19.20
C VAL A 199 -5.05 -4.77 -20.00
N MET A 200 -4.02 -5.44 -19.50
CA MET A 200 -3.56 -6.71 -20.06
C MET A 200 -4.41 -7.86 -19.56
N ASP A 201 -4.67 -7.88 -18.26
CA ASP A 201 -5.46 -8.90 -17.59
C ASP A 201 -6.30 -8.29 -16.45
N ALA A 202 -7.46 -8.89 -16.20
CA ALA A 202 -8.35 -8.53 -15.12
C ALA A 202 -9.03 -9.79 -14.58
N SER A 203 -8.85 -10.06 -13.28
CA SER A 203 -9.42 -11.24 -12.65
C SER A 203 -10.06 -10.89 -11.32
N LEU A 204 -11.17 -11.58 -11.00
CA LEU A 204 -11.83 -11.45 -9.72
C LEU A 204 -11.05 -12.29 -8.69
N ALA A 205 -10.46 -11.63 -7.68
CA ALA A 205 -9.89 -12.31 -6.54
C ALA A 205 -11.04 -12.92 -5.73
N GLY A 206 -11.02 -14.27 -5.62
CA GLY A 206 -12.08 -15.06 -5.00
C GLY A 206 -12.25 -14.84 -3.50
#